data_AF-A0AAD7FX61-F1
#
_entry.id   AF-A0AAD7FX61-F1
#
_cell.length_a   1.000
_cell.length_b   1.000
_cell.length_c   1.000
_cell.angle_alpha   90.00
_cell.angle_beta   90.00
_cell.angle_gamma   90.00
#
_symmetry.space_group_name_H-M   'P 1'
#
loop_
_entity.id
_entity.type
_entity.pdbx_description
1 polymer ?
#
loop_
_entity_poly.entity_id
_entity_poly.type
_entity_poly.pdbx_seq_one_letter_code
_entity_poly.pdbx_strand_id
1 'polypeptide(L)'
;MSSSRLYLATAPSSTSDGDHDQLSALGNSIRFKTLPPLRTALSESQRDLLDDIQDDFDDDFEAGEHVFHVDSRDRDGHSSFIDPRQLRLLVEQATSHTPDLIALWIQQSAMMQTPETAKNANLCRDVHNCLKAIPEATVPPTTYTPSEESKWRIRRREVGESLVKNLRKYDRYSDHLLRRPPRADEFYAALNKLHAFADKFFHLSRKLKASNEKLVLMELCESYEQMKLAQLEERKLRASVKADRAARKTEREMIRRQRRPP
;
A
#
# COMPACT_ATOMS: atom_id res chain seq x y z
N MET A 1 -5.29 -41.98 -27.13
CA MET A 1 -4.48 -42.69 -26.11
C MET A 1 -4.33 -41.76 -24.90
N SER A 2 -4.30 -42.37 -23.71
CA SER A 2 -4.25 -41.75 -22.36
C SER A 2 -5.56 -41.15 -21.82
N SER A 3 -6.35 -42.07 -21.28
CA SER A 3 -7.48 -41.85 -20.36
C SER A 3 -6.96 -42.04 -18.94
N SER A 4 -7.09 -41.02 -18.08
CA SER A 4 -6.75 -41.13 -16.65
C SER A 4 -8.03 -41.12 -15.84
N ARG A 5 -8.40 -42.32 -15.35
CA ARG A 5 -9.54 -42.58 -14.47
C ARG A 5 -9.23 -42.10 -13.05
N LEU A 6 -10.07 -41.21 -12.52
CA LEU A 6 -10.17 -40.90 -11.10
C LEU A 6 -10.96 -42.02 -10.41
N TYR A 7 -10.31 -42.74 -9.48
CA TYR A 7 -10.98 -43.64 -8.54
C TYR A 7 -11.28 -42.88 -7.24
N LEU A 8 -12.57 -42.62 -6.99
CA LEU A 8 -13.06 -42.25 -5.65
C LEU A 8 -13.46 -43.55 -4.93
N ALA A 9 -12.68 -43.90 -3.91
CA ALA A 9 -12.99 -44.99 -3.01
C ALA A 9 -14.10 -44.59 -2.03
N THR A 10 -15.11 -45.45 -1.95
CA THR A 10 -16.22 -45.43 -1.00
C THR A 10 -15.75 -45.72 0.43
N ALA A 11 -16.26 -44.97 1.39
CA ALA A 11 -16.09 -45.21 2.82
C ALA A 11 -16.86 -46.46 3.28
N PRO A 12 -16.33 -47.26 4.22
CA PRO A 12 -17.15 -48.14 5.03
C PRO A 12 -17.47 -47.50 6.38
N SER A 13 -18.76 -47.49 6.69
CA SER A 13 -19.31 -47.36 8.04
C SER A 13 -18.98 -48.59 8.88
N SER A 14 -18.45 -48.40 10.09
CA SER A 14 -18.57 -49.40 11.15
C SER A 14 -18.64 -48.72 12.51
N THR A 15 -19.82 -48.84 13.10
CA THR A 15 -20.14 -48.63 14.51
C THR A 15 -19.30 -49.57 15.39
N SER A 16 -18.73 -49.06 16.48
CA SER A 16 -18.66 -49.83 17.73
C SER A 16 -18.67 -48.89 18.94
N ASP A 17 -19.71 -49.04 19.74
CA ASP A 17 -19.75 -48.65 21.15
C ASP A 17 -18.65 -49.37 21.93
N GLY A 18 -18.09 -48.73 22.95
CA GLY A 18 -17.25 -49.41 23.93
C GLY A 18 -16.26 -48.51 24.66
N ASP A 19 -16.60 -48.24 25.91
CA ASP A 19 -15.69 -48.10 27.06
C ASP A 19 -15.00 -46.77 27.34
N HIS A 20 -15.66 -46.11 28.29
CA HIS A 20 -15.15 -45.15 29.26
C HIS A 20 -13.92 -45.66 30.04
N ASP A 21 -13.15 -44.68 30.49
CA ASP A 21 -12.15 -44.74 31.57
C ASP A 21 -10.79 -45.36 31.22
N GLN A 22 -9.86 -44.51 30.79
CA GLN A 22 -8.46 -44.52 31.24
C GLN A 22 -7.63 -43.39 30.61
N LEU A 23 -7.74 -42.13 31.07
CA LEU A 23 -6.70 -41.12 30.84
C LEU A 23 -6.68 -40.08 31.98
N SER A 24 -6.23 -40.52 33.15
CA SER A 24 -5.84 -39.65 34.28
C SER A 24 -4.37 -39.88 34.63
N ALA A 25 -3.46 -39.69 33.68
CA ALA A 25 -2.03 -39.56 33.96
C ALA A 25 -1.32 -39.05 32.71
N LEU A 26 -1.04 -37.75 32.68
CA LEU A 26 0.13 -37.13 32.05
C LEU A 26 -0.01 -35.62 32.24
N GLY A 27 0.51 -35.16 33.37
CA GLY A 27 0.77 -33.74 33.61
C GLY A 27 1.89 -33.27 32.68
N ASN A 28 1.56 -32.99 31.43
CA ASN A 28 2.49 -32.31 30.52
C ASN A 28 2.43 -30.80 30.81
N SER A 29 3.35 -30.37 31.67
CA SER A 29 3.77 -28.97 31.79
C SER A 29 4.41 -28.54 30.47
N ILE A 30 3.60 -28.11 29.50
CA ILE A 30 4.12 -27.42 28.33
C ILE A 30 4.40 -25.99 28.76
N ARG A 31 5.65 -25.73 29.19
CA ARG A 31 6.17 -24.36 29.30
C ARG A 31 6.28 -23.79 27.89
N PHE A 32 5.24 -23.09 27.46
CA PHE A 32 5.33 -22.28 26.24
C PHE A 32 6.21 -21.08 26.52
N LYS A 33 7.40 -21.08 25.90
CA LYS A 33 8.26 -19.90 25.84
C LYS A 33 7.44 -18.74 25.29
N THR A 34 7.46 -17.60 25.99
CA THR A 34 6.93 -16.33 25.50
C THR A 34 7.50 -16.07 24.11
N LEU A 35 6.63 -16.05 23.09
CA LEU A 35 7.03 -15.72 21.72
C LEU A 35 7.53 -14.26 21.71
N PRO A 36 8.69 -13.98 21.08
CA PRO A 36 9.27 -12.64 21.07
C PRO A 36 8.41 -11.66 20.24
N PRO A 37 8.53 -10.34 20.50
CA PRO A 37 7.79 -9.28 19.78
C PRO A 37 8.10 -9.26 18.27
N LEU A 38 7.10 -8.91 17.44
CA LEU A 38 7.04 -9.17 16.00
C LEU A 38 8.17 -8.58 15.12
N ARG A 39 9.01 -7.66 15.61
CA ARG A 39 10.25 -7.29 14.92
C ARG A 39 11.18 -8.49 14.70
N THR A 40 11.04 -9.58 15.47
CA THR A 40 11.85 -10.79 15.30
C THR A 40 11.17 -11.91 14.53
N ALA A 41 9.91 -11.76 14.14
CA ALA A 41 9.11 -12.84 13.51
C ALA A 41 8.86 -12.66 12.01
N LEU A 42 9.16 -11.48 11.45
CA LEU A 42 9.34 -11.31 10.01
C LEU A 42 10.58 -12.08 9.56
N SER A 43 10.54 -12.73 8.40
CA SER A 43 11.79 -13.24 7.81
C SER A 43 12.75 -12.06 7.62
N GLU A 44 14.06 -12.32 7.72
CA GLU A 44 15.09 -11.29 7.54
C GLU A 44 14.85 -10.53 6.22
N SER A 45 14.54 -11.27 5.15
CA SER A 45 14.15 -10.72 3.84
C SER A 45 12.92 -9.80 3.83
N GLN A 46 11.96 -9.95 4.75
CA GLN A 46 10.78 -9.08 4.83
C GLN A 46 11.06 -7.82 5.63
N ARG A 47 12.01 -7.87 6.57
CA ARG A 47 12.50 -6.68 7.28
C ARG A 47 13.40 -5.87 6.38
N ASP A 48 14.32 -6.54 5.71
CA ASP A 48 15.21 -5.92 4.73
C ASP A 48 14.39 -5.25 3.63
N LEU A 49 13.35 -5.89 3.08
CA LEU A 49 12.44 -5.25 2.12
C LEU A 49 11.70 -4.02 2.70
N LEU A 50 11.32 -4.05 3.97
CA LEU A 50 10.62 -2.93 4.61
C LEU A 50 11.56 -1.76 4.91
N ASP A 51 12.81 -2.06 5.21
CA ASP A 51 13.88 -1.10 5.46
C ASP A 51 14.41 -0.54 4.12
N ASP A 52 14.60 -1.36 3.09
CA ASP A 52 14.94 -0.95 1.70
C ASP A 52 13.86 -0.01 1.12
N ILE A 53 12.57 -0.32 1.31
CA ILE A 53 11.47 0.57 0.89
C ILE A 53 11.47 1.86 1.70
N GLN A 54 11.98 1.85 2.93
CA GLN A 54 12.05 3.06 3.77
C GLN A 54 13.27 3.92 3.40
N ASP A 55 14.40 3.28 3.06
CA ASP A 55 15.65 3.90 2.62
C ASP A 55 15.51 4.48 1.20
N ASP A 56 14.79 3.83 0.28
CA ASP A 56 14.40 4.39 -1.03
C ASP A 56 13.57 5.70 -0.90
N PHE A 57 12.88 5.90 0.23
CA PHE A 57 12.18 7.14 0.52
C PHE A 57 13.08 8.19 1.19
N ASP A 58 14.14 7.77 1.88
CA ASP A 58 15.02 8.63 2.68
C ASP A 58 16.25 9.13 1.88
N ASP A 59 16.83 8.32 0.98
CA ASP A 59 18.03 8.68 0.18
C ASP A 59 17.77 9.75 -0.89
N ASP A 60 16.53 9.86 -1.38
CA ASP A 60 16.15 10.80 -2.44
C ASP A 60 15.72 12.18 -1.92
N PHE A 61 15.61 12.37 -0.60
CA PHE A 61 15.17 13.64 -0.01
C PHE A 61 16.34 14.63 0.15
N GLU A 62 17.57 14.16 0.31
CA GLU A 62 18.74 15.03 0.48
C GLU A 62 19.37 15.51 -0.85
N ALA A 63 19.11 14.83 -1.96
CA ALA A 63 19.86 15.07 -3.21
C ALA A 63 19.27 16.11 -4.18
N GLY A 64 18.08 16.70 -3.93
CA GLY A 64 17.49 17.58 -4.93
C GLY A 64 16.33 18.47 -4.50
N GLU A 65 16.60 19.77 -4.49
CA GLU A 65 15.66 20.90 -4.49
C GLU A 65 15.08 21.33 -3.13
N HIS A 66 15.33 22.60 -2.81
CA HIS A 66 14.58 23.42 -1.86
C HIS A 66 13.07 23.13 -1.87
N VAL A 67 12.62 22.33 -0.92
CA VAL A 67 11.22 22.11 -0.61
C VAL A 67 10.67 23.41 -0.01
N PHE A 68 10.09 24.25 -0.85
CA PHE A 68 9.15 25.27 -0.37
C PHE A 68 7.96 24.54 0.25
N HIS A 69 7.95 24.50 1.58
CA HIS A 69 6.83 24.08 2.39
C HIS A 69 5.69 25.09 2.15
N VAL A 70 4.78 24.74 1.23
CA VAL A 70 3.53 25.50 1.08
C VAL A 70 2.52 24.77 1.95
N ASP A 71 2.26 25.35 3.11
CA ASP A 71 1.30 24.88 4.10
C ASP A 71 -0.12 25.06 3.50
N SER A 72 -0.56 24.11 2.67
CA SER A 72 -1.95 24.07 2.18
C SER A 72 -2.86 23.50 3.27
N ARG A 73 -3.10 24.31 4.30
CA ARG A 73 -4.18 24.06 5.26
C ARG A 73 -5.48 24.58 4.67
N ASP A 74 -6.42 23.68 4.43
CA ASP A 74 -7.82 24.07 4.22
C ASP A 74 -8.34 24.83 5.46
N ARG A 75 -9.27 25.77 5.25
CA ARG A 75 -9.86 26.63 6.30
C ARG A 75 -10.46 25.86 7.48
N ASP A 76 -10.75 24.58 7.31
CA ASP A 76 -11.40 23.71 8.30
C ASP A 76 -10.43 22.76 9.01
N GLY A 77 -9.10 22.88 8.82
CA GLY A 77 -8.11 22.05 9.51
C GLY A 77 -8.06 20.58 9.09
N HIS A 78 -8.97 20.14 8.22
CA HIS A 78 -8.90 18.83 7.58
C HIS A 78 -7.98 18.92 6.36
N SER A 79 -6.75 18.44 6.53
CA SER A 79 -5.88 18.15 5.39
C SER A 79 -6.47 17.00 4.60
N SER A 80 -7.29 17.37 3.62
CA SER A 80 -7.97 16.42 2.75
C SER A 80 -6.94 15.74 1.85
N PHE A 81 -6.88 14.41 1.96
CA PHE A 81 -6.28 13.58 0.94
C PHE A 81 -6.76 14.06 -0.43
N ILE A 82 -5.84 14.26 -1.40
CA ILE A 82 -6.20 14.80 -2.72
C ILE A 82 -7.39 14.02 -3.27
N ASP A 83 -8.50 14.74 -3.48
CA ASP A 83 -9.71 14.15 -4.02
C ASP A 83 -9.36 13.48 -5.37
N PRO A 84 -9.52 12.15 -5.49
CA PRO A 84 -9.23 11.43 -6.71
C PRO A 84 -9.97 12.00 -7.93
N ARG A 85 -11.14 12.63 -7.72
CA ARG A 85 -11.88 13.32 -8.79
C ARG A 85 -11.17 14.58 -9.25
N GLN A 86 -10.71 15.42 -8.33
CA GLN A 86 -9.94 16.62 -8.66
C GLN A 86 -8.64 16.27 -9.37
N LEU A 87 -7.96 15.20 -8.94
CA LEU A 87 -6.75 14.74 -9.61
C LEU A 87 -7.02 14.23 -11.02
N ARG A 88 -8.10 13.47 -11.24
CA ARG A 88 -8.53 13.05 -12.58
C ARG A 88 -8.77 14.25 -13.49
N LEU A 89 -9.49 15.26 -13.01
CA LEU A 89 -9.73 16.49 -13.78
C LEU A 89 -8.41 17.21 -14.14
N LEU A 90 -7.46 17.31 -13.21
CA LEU A 90 -6.15 17.91 -13.48
C LEU A 90 -5.33 17.10 -14.50
N VAL A 91 -5.40 15.77 -14.43
CA VAL A 91 -4.75 14.88 -15.40
C VAL A 91 -5.41 15.00 -16.78
N GLU A 92 -6.73 15.05 -16.84
CA GLU A 92 -7.49 15.24 -18.09
C GLU A 92 -7.14 16.59 -18.75
N GLN A 93 -7.08 17.67 -17.96
CA GLN A 93 -6.63 18.98 -18.43
C GLN A 93 -5.19 18.92 -18.96
N ALA A 94 -4.26 18.41 -18.16
CA ALA A 94 -2.87 18.27 -18.55
C ALA A 94 -2.66 17.41 -19.81
N THR A 95 -3.47 16.35 -19.97
CA THR A 95 -3.39 15.45 -21.12
C THR A 95 -4.07 16.01 -22.36
N SER A 96 -5.03 16.92 -22.23
CA SER A 96 -5.76 17.53 -23.35
C SER A 96 -4.85 18.26 -24.32
N HIS A 97 -3.77 18.88 -23.83
CA HIS A 97 -2.79 19.60 -24.66
C HIS A 97 -1.80 18.67 -25.39
N THR A 98 -1.78 17.36 -25.09
CA THR A 98 -0.77 16.44 -25.64
C THR A 98 -0.80 16.33 -27.16
N PRO A 99 -1.95 16.12 -27.83
CA PRO A 99 -1.99 15.96 -29.28
C PRO A 99 -1.43 17.18 -30.01
N ASP A 100 -1.79 18.37 -29.52
CA ASP A 100 -1.34 19.63 -30.09
C ASP A 100 0.16 19.85 -29.86
N LEU A 101 0.67 19.47 -28.68
CA LEU A 101 2.12 19.49 -28.42
C LEU A 101 2.87 18.54 -29.35
N ILE A 102 2.37 17.32 -29.58
CA ILE A 102 2.98 16.36 -30.52
C ILE A 102 3.06 16.98 -31.92
N ALA A 103 1.97 17.58 -32.40
CA ALA A 103 1.94 18.25 -33.70
C ALA A 103 2.96 19.40 -33.77
N LEU A 104 3.01 20.25 -32.73
CA LEU A 104 3.97 21.35 -32.61
C LEU A 104 5.42 20.83 -32.69
N TRP A 105 5.76 19.78 -31.94
CA TRP A 105 7.12 19.24 -31.93
C TRP A 105 7.50 18.60 -33.27
N ILE A 106 6.57 17.93 -33.95
CA ILE A 106 6.81 17.40 -35.30
C ILE A 106 7.09 18.54 -36.27
N GLN A 107 6.26 19.59 -36.26
CA GLN A 107 6.43 20.74 -37.14
C GLN A 107 7.74 21.48 -36.89
N GLN A 108 8.07 21.76 -35.62
CA GLN A 108 9.32 22.42 -35.25
C GLN A 108 10.54 21.58 -35.60
N SER A 109 10.52 20.27 -35.31
CA SER A 109 11.64 19.38 -35.61
C SER A 109 11.88 19.27 -37.13
N ALA A 110 10.81 19.31 -37.93
CA ALA A 110 10.88 19.36 -39.39
C ALA A 110 11.46 20.69 -39.90
N MET A 111 11.04 21.84 -39.33
CA MET A 111 11.62 23.15 -39.66
C MET A 111 13.10 23.24 -39.32
N MET A 112 13.51 22.62 -38.21
CA MET A 112 14.90 22.56 -37.76
C MET A 112 15.72 21.49 -38.49
N GLN A 113 15.10 20.70 -39.38
CA GLN A 113 15.71 19.54 -40.06
C GLN A 113 16.40 18.56 -39.11
N THR A 114 15.88 18.45 -37.89
CA THR A 114 16.48 17.59 -36.86
C THR A 114 16.12 16.12 -37.15
N PRO A 115 17.10 15.21 -37.19
CA PRO A 115 16.86 13.78 -37.39
C PRO A 115 16.11 13.14 -36.21
N GLU A 116 16.02 13.83 -35.07
CA GLU A 116 15.41 13.33 -33.83
C GLU A 116 13.90 13.63 -33.70
N THR A 117 13.23 14.01 -34.79
CA THR A 117 11.79 14.33 -34.80
C THR A 117 10.93 13.23 -34.15
N ALA A 118 11.22 11.96 -34.45
CA ALA A 118 10.48 10.83 -33.87
C ALA A 118 10.69 10.70 -32.34
N LYS A 119 11.90 10.99 -31.85
CA LYS A 119 12.24 10.92 -30.43
C LYS A 119 11.55 12.02 -29.63
N ASN A 120 11.52 13.25 -30.16
CA ASN A 120 10.82 14.38 -29.53
C ASN A 120 9.30 14.15 -29.48
N ALA A 121 8.71 13.60 -30.55
CA ALA A 121 7.30 13.23 -30.58
C ALA A 121 6.98 12.10 -29.59
N ASN A 122 7.89 11.13 -29.41
CA ASN A 122 7.73 10.06 -28.43
C ASN A 122 7.75 10.60 -26.99
N LEU A 123 8.55 11.62 -26.68
CA LEU A 123 8.58 12.22 -25.34
C LEU A 123 7.21 12.75 -24.88
N CYS A 124 6.49 13.47 -25.75
CA CYS A 124 5.13 13.91 -25.43
C CYS A 124 4.18 12.74 -25.21
N ARG A 125 4.34 11.65 -25.97
CA ARG A 125 3.56 10.43 -25.80
C ARG A 125 3.89 9.73 -24.48
N ASP A 126 5.15 9.72 -24.07
CA ASP A 126 5.59 9.14 -22.80
C ASP A 126 5.03 9.92 -21.61
N VAL A 127 5.09 11.26 -21.67
CA VAL A 127 4.44 12.13 -20.67
C VAL A 127 2.94 11.84 -20.60
N HIS A 128 2.27 11.72 -21.75
CA HIS A 128 0.84 11.41 -21.80
C HIS A 128 0.50 10.07 -21.16
N ASN A 129 1.27 9.03 -21.48
CA ASN A 129 1.08 7.70 -20.92
C ASN A 129 1.30 7.71 -19.40
N CYS A 130 2.31 8.44 -18.92
CA CYS A 130 2.54 8.63 -17.49
C CYS A 130 1.36 9.30 -16.81
N LEU A 131 0.91 10.43 -17.36
CA LEU A 131 -0.20 11.20 -16.81
C LEU A 131 -1.46 10.34 -16.73
N LYS A 132 -1.75 9.53 -17.75
CA LYS A 132 -2.89 8.59 -17.74
C LYS A 132 -2.79 7.49 -16.69
N ALA A 133 -1.60 7.06 -16.30
CA ALA A 133 -1.40 6.05 -15.27
C ALA A 133 -1.56 6.59 -13.83
N ILE A 134 -1.43 7.91 -13.63
CA ILE A 134 -1.45 8.55 -12.31
C ILE A 134 -2.79 8.39 -11.57
N PRO A 135 -3.97 8.56 -12.22
CA PRO A 135 -5.26 8.32 -11.56
C PRO A 135 -5.44 6.91 -11.02
N GLU A 136 -4.92 5.90 -11.72
CA GLU A 136 -4.95 4.51 -11.25
C GLU A 136 -3.97 4.30 -10.08
N ALA A 137 -2.80 4.92 -10.13
CA ALA A 137 -1.79 4.84 -9.07
C ALA A 137 -2.16 5.62 -7.79
N THR A 138 -3.16 6.49 -7.82
CA THR A 138 -3.52 7.34 -6.66
C THR A 138 -4.71 6.84 -5.85
N VAL A 139 -5.57 6.02 -6.45
CA VAL A 139 -6.64 5.36 -5.71
C VAL A 139 -6.02 4.24 -4.86
N PRO A 140 -6.06 4.32 -3.52
CA PRO A 140 -5.57 3.22 -2.71
C PRO A 140 -6.43 1.98 -2.99
N PRO A 141 -5.82 0.79 -3.15
CA PRO A 141 -6.55 -0.46 -3.40
C PRO A 141 -7.38 -0.90 -2.18
N THR A 142 -7.22 -0.22 -1.04
CA THR A 142 -7.83 -0.58 0.23
C THR A 142 -8.46 0.64 0.88
N THR A 143 -9.47 0.41 1.72
CA THR A 143 -10.10 1.42 2.58
C THR A 143 -9.30 1.69 3.86
N TYR A 144 -8.18 0.99 4.03
CA TYR A 144 -7.34 1.10 5.19
C TYR A 144 -6.74 2.51 5.30
N THR A 145 -6.99 3.14 6.44
CA THR A 145 -6.50 4.48 6.75
C THR A 145 -5.53 4.38 7.93
N PRO A 146 -4.22 4.59 7.69
CA PRO A 146 -3.26 4.58 8.79
C PRO A 146 -3.55 5.74 9.74
N SER A 147 -3.14 5.57 11.00
CA SER A 147 -3.23 6.60 12.05
C SER A 147 -2.77 7.98 11.54
N GLU A 148 -3.45 9.04 11.99
CA GLU A 148 -3.12 10.44 11.65
C GLU A 148 -1.65 10.79 11.95
N GLU A 149 -1.09 10.20 13.01
CA GLU A 149 0.29 10.44 13.45
C GLU A 149 1.33 9.61 12.66
N SER A 150 0.89 8.74 11.75
CA SER A 150 1.79 7.91 10.97
C SER A 150 2.65 8.76 10.04
N LYS A 151 3.98 8.71 10.22
CA LYS A 151 4.97 9.32 9.30
C LYS A 151 4.69 8.96 7.84
N TRP A 152 4.18 7.75 7.61
CA TRP A 152 3.82 7.27 6.29
C TRP A 152 2.69 8.08 5.63
N ARG A 153 1.66 8.43 6.42
CA ARG A 153 0.53 9.22 5.94
C ARG A 153 0.98 10.63 5.54
N ILE A 154 1.89 11.22 6.32
CA ILE A 154 2.50 12.52 6.02
C ILE A 154 3.27 12.44 4.70
N ARG A 155 4.16 11.45 4.53
CA ARG A 155 4.93 11.24 3.29
C ARG A 155 4.02 11.06 2.06
N ARG A 156 2.98 10.24 2.18
CA ARG A 156 2.01 10.03 1.08
C ARG A 156 1.30 11.32 0.69
N ARG A 157 0.93 12.15 1.67
CA ARG A 157 0.34 13.47 1.43
C ARG A 157 1.29 14.38 0.66
N GLU A 158 2.55 14.47 1.10
CA GLU A 158 3.59 15.29 0.44
C GLU A 158 3.82 14.88 -1.02
N VAL A 159 3.86 13.57 -1.29
CA VAL A 159 3.95 13.04 -2.67
C VAL A 159 2.76 13.49 -3.50
N GLY A 160 1.56 13.40 -2.93
CA GLY A 160 0.34 13.87 -3.58
C GLY A 160 0.37 15.39 -3.87
N GLU A 161 0.72 16.21 -2.88
CA GLU A 161 0.81 17.67 -3.04
C GLU A 161 1.84 18.06 -4.11
N SER A 162 2.98 17.37 -4.11
CA SER A 162 4.02 17.50 -5.13
C SER A 162 3.48 17.16 -6.52
N LEU A 163 2.69 16.10 -6.65
CA LEU A 163 2.05 15.72 -7.90
C LEU A 163 1.08 16.80 -8.39
N VAL A 164 0.17 17.28 -7.55
CA VAL A 164 -0.78 18.35 -7.93
C VAL A 164 -0.05 19.62 -8.36
N LYS A 165 1.00 20.00 -7.63
CA LYS A 165 1.83 21.16 -7.98
C LYS A 165 2.49 21.00 -9.34
N ASN A 166 3.04 19.82 -9.64
CA ASN A 166 3.70 19.55 -10.92
C ASN A 166 2.71 19.44 -12.07
N LEU A 167 1.52 18.86 -11.87
CA LEU A 167 0.44 18.86 -12.86
C LEU A 167 0.03 20.27 -13.26
N ARG A 168 -0.22 21.17 -12.29
CA ARG A 168 -0.56 22.58 -12.56
C ARG A 168 0.58 23.37 -13.23
N LYS A 169 1.83 23.01 -12.95
CA LYS A 169 2.99 23.62 -13.62
C LYS A 169 3.08 23.15 -15.06
N TYR A 170 2.91 21.84 -15.28
CA TYR A 170 2.93 21.24 -16.60
C TYR A 170 1.78 21.76 -17.47
N ASP A 171 0.57 21.85 -16.95
CA ASP A 171 -0.60 22.39 -17.65
C ASP A 171 -0.38 23.83 -18.14
N ARG A 172 0.10 24.71 -17.26
CA ARG A 172 0.47 26.08 -17.65
C ARG A 172 1.62 26.13 -18.66
N TYR A 173 2.57 25.20 -18.53
CA TYR A 173 3.71 25.13 -19.43
C TYR A 173 3.29 24.64 -20.82
N SER A 174 2.44 23.63 -20.91
CA SER A 174 1.92 23.11 -22.17
C SER A 174 1.05 24.15 -22.87
N ASP A 175 0.14 24.81 -22.16
CA ASP A 175 -0.66 25.93 -22.68
C ASP A 175 0.23 27.08 -23.19
N HIS A 176 1.30 27.41 -22.45
CA HIS A 176 2.26 28.43 -22.89
C HIS A 176 2.97 28.04 -24.20
N LEU A 177 3.45 26.80 -24.33
CA LEU A 177 4.11 26.32 -25.54
C LEU A 177 3.16 26.36 -26.75
N LEU A 178 1.89 26.01 -26.55
CA LEU A 178 0.89 26.05 -27.63
C LEU A 178 0.59 27.48 -28.09
N ARG A 179 0.45 28.42 -27.15
CA ARG A 179 0.20 29.84 -27.49
C ARG A 179 1.41 30.54 -28.06
N ARG A 180 2.60 30.19 -27.58
CA ARG A 180 3.87 30.79 -27.99
C ARG A 180 4.89 29.67 -28.22
N PRO A 181 4.90 29.09 -29.43
CA PRO A 181 5.87 28.06 -29.79
C PRO A 181 7.30 28.57 -29.56
N PRO A 182 8.21 27.71 -29.05
CA PRO A 182 9.58 28.11 -28.76
C PRO A 182 10.29 28.55 -30.05
N ARG A 183 11.21 29.50 -29.92
CA ARG A 183 12.10 29.86 -31.04
C ARG A 183 13.19 28.80 -31.21
N ALA A 184 13.89 28.84 -32.33
CA ALA A 184 14.95 27.87 -32.65
C ALA A 184 16.05 27.79 -31.58
N ASP A 185 16.40 28.92 -30.98
CA ASP A 185 17.36 29.06 -29.89
C ASP A 185 16.85 28.53 -28.54
N GLU A 186 15.53 28.51 -28.33
CA GLU A 186 14.87 28.07 -27.11
C GLU A 186 14.40 26.60 -27.17
N PHE A 187 14.43 25.99 -28.37
CA PHE A 187 13.89 24.67 -28.65
C PHE A 187 14.38 23.58 -27.70
N TYR A 188 15.70 23.44 -27.55
CA TYR A 188 16.31 22.43 -26.69
C TYR A 188 16.05 22.70 -25.20
N ALA A 189 15.99 23.97 -24.79
CA ALA A 189 15.65 24.32 -23.42
C ALA A 189 14.20 23.90 -23.09
N ALA A 190 13.28 24.11 -24.04
CA ALA A 190 11.90 23.70 -23.91
C ALA A 190 11.73 22.16 -23.88
N LEU A 191 12.51 21.43 -24.68
CA LEU A 191 12.57 19.96 -24.65
C LEU A 191 13.14 19.43 -23.33
N ASN A 192 14.24 19.99 -22.84
CA ASN A 192 14.84 19.58 -21.56
C ASN A 192 13.87 19.76 -20.40
N LYS A 193 13.07 20.82 -20.43
CA LYS A 193 12.02 21.04 -19.43
C LYS A 193 10.89 20.03 -19.52
N LEU A 194 10.53 19.60 -20.74
CA LEU A 194 9.55 18.53 -20.95
C LEU A 194 10.06 17.18 -20.43
N HIS A 195 11.35 16.88 -20.65
CA HIS A 195 12.01 15.71 -20.06
C HIS A 195 11.98 15.74 -18.53
N ALA A 196 12.32 16.88 -17.91
CA ALA A 196 12.27 17.02 -16.47
C ALA A 196 10.86 16.77 -15.90
N PHE A 197 9.80 17.20 -16.60
CA PHE A 197 8.43 16.86 -16.22
C PHE A 197 8.14 15.36 -16.36
N ALA A 198 8.56 14.72 -17.45
CA ALA A 198 8.40 13.29 -17.66
C ALA A 198 9.04 12.50 -16.51
N ASP A 199 10.31 12.78 -16.20
CA ASP A 199 11.06 12.12 -15.14
C ASP A 199 10.38 12.32 -13.78
N LYS A 200 9.89 13.54 -13.51
CA LYS A 200 9.17 13.83 -12.26
C LYS A 200 7.86 13.06 -12.16
N PHE A 201 7.08 12.94 -13.23
CA PHE A 201 5.83 12.18 -13.21
C PHE A 201 6.08 10.66 -13.10
N PHE A 202 7.11 10.13 -13.75
CA PHE A 202 7.55 8.75 -13.55
C PHE A 202 7.98 8.48 -12.11
N HIS A 203 8.68 9.43 -11.48
CA HIS A 203 9.10 9.30 -10.09
C HIS A 203 7.91 9.30 -9.13
N LEU A 204 7.04 10.31 -9.27
CA LEU A 204 5.89 10.47 -8.38
C LEU A 204 4.88 9.31 -8.53
N SER A 205 4.66 8.82 -9.76
CA SER A 205 3.79 7.65 -9.98
C SER A 205 4.35 6.38 -9.35
N ARG A 206 5.67 6.14 -9.45
CA ARG A 206 6.34 5.04 -8.75
C ARG A 206 6.20 5.15 -7.22
N LYS A 207 6.44 6.33 -6.65
CA LYS A 207 6.28 6.57 -5.20
C LYS A 207 4.84 6.34 -4.74
N LEU A 208 3.85 6.75 -5.53
CA LEU A 208 2.43 6.51 -5.21
C LEU A 208 2.05 5.03 -5.28
N LYS A 209 2.56 4.30 -6.28
CA LYS A 209 2.35 2.86 -6.42
C LYS A 209 2.95 2.08 -5.25
N ALA A 210 4.23 2.30 -4.96
CA ALA A 210 4.87 1.75 -3.75
C ALA A 210 4.09 2.16 -2.50
N SER A 211 3.54 3.38 -2.52
CA SER A 211 2.77 3.86 -1.39
C SER A 211 1.48 3.06 -1.16
N ASN A 212 0.80 2.68 -2.25
CA ASN A 212 -0.39 1.82 -2.21
C ASN A 212 -0.07 0.41 -1.70
N GLU A 213 1.04 -0.16 -2.18
CA GLU A 213 1.48 -1.50 -1.76
C GLU A 213 1.76 -1.55 -0.25
N LYS A 214 2.38 -0.50 0.31
CA LYS A 214 2.56 -0.38 1.76
C LYS A 214 1.24 -0.30 2.52
N LEU A 215 0.23 0.41 2.01
CA LEU A 215 -1.08 0.49 2.67
C LEU A 215 -1.73 -0.90 2.78
N VAL A 216 -1.63 -1.71 1.73
CA VAL A 216 -2.08 -3.11 1.74
C VAL A 216 -1.33 -3.91 2.79
N LEU A 217 0.00 -3.76 2.86
CA LEU A 217 0.82 -4.48 3.84
C LEU A 217 0.49 -4.07 5.27
N MET A 218 0.28 -2.78 5.54
CA MET A 218 -0.09 -2.28 6.86
C MET A 218 -1.46 -2.81 7.30
N GLU A 219 -2.45 -2.83 6.40
CA GLU A 219 -3.75 -3.45 6.67
C GLU A 219 -3.63 -4.95 7.00
N LEU A 220 -2.79 -5.67 6.26
CA LEU A 220 -2.54 -7.08 6.51
C LEU A 220 -1.87 -7.30 7.87
N CYS A 221 -0.90 -6.46 8.24
CA CYS A 221 -0.26 -6.52 9.55
C CYS A 221 -1.25 -6.27 10.68
N GLU A 222 -2.06 -5.21 10.59
CA GLU A 222 -3.06 -4.90 11.63
C GLU A 222 -4.14 -5.97 11.75
N SER A 223 -4.68 -6.47 10.64
CA SER A 223 -5.68 -7.54 10.66
C SER A 223 -5.13 -8.83 11.29
N TYR A 224 -3.85 -9.15 11.03
CA TYR A 224 -3.18 -10.28 11.67
C TYR A 224 -2.99 -10.07 13.18
N GLU A 225 -2.58 -8.88 13.61
CA GLU A 225 -2.45 -8.54 15.02
C GLU A 225 -3.79 -8.63 15.77
N GLN A 226 -4.87 -8.13 15.17
CA GLN A 226 -6.23 -8.24 15.70
C GLN A 226 -6.66 -9.71 15.84
N MET A 227 -6.40 -10.54 14.81
CA MET A 227 -6.70 -11.98 14.87
C MET A 227 -5.93 -12.67 16.01
N LYS A 228 -4.65 -12.32 16.20
CA LYS A 228 -3.82 -12.87 17.27
C LYS A 228 -4.34 -12.46 18.65
N LEU A 229 -4.74 -11.20 18.81
CA LEU A 229 -5.35 -10.70 20.05
C LEU A 229 -6.65 -11.45 20.35
N ALA A 230 -7.53 -11.61 19.36
CA ALA A 230 -8.77 -12.38 19.50
C ALA A 230 -8.52 -13.83 19.92
N GLN A 231 -7.52 -14.51 19.34
CA GLN A 231 -7.15 -15.87 19.75
C GLN A 231 -6.62 -15.93 21.18
N LEU A 232 -5.86 -14.93 21.62
CA LEU A 232 -5.37 -14.86 23.00
C LEU A 232 -6.52 -14.62 23.99
N GLU A 233 -7.45 -13.74 23.66
CA GLU A 233 -8.66 -13.49 24.46
C GLU A 233 -9.54 -14.73 24.56
N GLU A 234 -9.75 -15.44 23.45
CA GLU A 234 -10.51 -16.68 23.46
C GLU A 234 -9.84 -17.75 24.33
N ARG A 235 -8.51 -17.88 24.27
CA ARG A 235 -7.76 -18.79 25.14
C ARG A 235 -7.91 -18.42 26.62
N LYS A 236 -7.84 -17.12 26.96
CA LYS A 236 -8.06 -16.62 28.32
C LYS A 236 -9.48 -16.93 28.79
N LEU A 237 -10.48 -16.70 27.93
CA LEU A 237 -11.88 -17.01 28.23
C LEU A 237 -12.08 -18.52 28.48
N ARG A 238 -11.57 -19.39 27.61
CA ARG A 238 -11.63 -20.84 27.78
C ARG A 238 -10.94 -21.29 29.07
N ALA A 239 -9.79 -20.70 29.41
CA ALA A 239 -9.08 -20.99 30.65
C ALA A 239 -9.88 -20.55 31.88
N SER A 240 -10.50 -19.37 31.85
CA SER A 240 -11.40 -18.87 32.90
C SER A 240 -12.58 -19.82 33.12
N VAL A 241 -13.28 -20.20 32.05
CA VAL A 241 -14.42 -21.13 32.12
C VAL A 241 -14.00 -22.48 32.70
N LYS A 242 -12.81 -22.97 32.35
CA LYS A 242 -12.28 -24.22 32.91
C LYS A 242 -11.97 -24.09 34.40
N ALA A 243 -11.38 -22.98 34.83
CA ALA A 243 -11.09 -22.69 36.23
C ALA A 243 -12.38 -22.60 37.06
N ASP A 244 -13.41 -21.91 36.55
CA ASP A 244 -14.71 -21.79 37.22
C ASP A 244 -15.42 -23.14 37.39
N ARG A 245 -15.38 -23.98 36.34
CA ARG A 245 -15.93 -25.35 36.42
C ARG A 245 -15.19 -26.19 37.45
N ALA A 246 -13.86 -26.08 37.51
CA ALA A 246 -13.05 -26.78 38.50
C ALA A 246 -13.39 -26.32 39.93
N ALA A 247 -13.47 -25.00 40.16
CA ALA A 247 -13.83 -24.41 41.46
C ALA A 247 -15.21 -24.88 41.95
N ARG A 248 -16.22 -24.87 41.06
CA ARG A 248 -17.57 -25.38 41.37
C ARG A 248 -17.56 -26.89 41.66
N LYS A 249 -16.73 -27.67 40.97
CA LYS A 249 -16.58 -29.11 41.25
C LYS A 249 -15.97 -29.34 42.62
N THR A 250 -14.91 -28.61 42.98
CA THR A 250 -14.27 -28.71 44.30
C THR A 250 -15.20 -28.29 45.42
N GLU A 251 -15.99 -27.23 45.24
CA GLU A 251 -16.99 -26.77 46.20
C GLU A 251 -18.07 -27.83 46.45
N ARG A 252 -18.64 -28.41 45.38
CA ARG A 252 -19.62 -29.51 45.48
C ARG A 252 -19.05 -30.71 46.23
N GLU A 253 -17.78 -31.04 46.01
CA GLU A 253 -17.12 -32.16 46.68
C GLU A 253 -16.90 -31.87 48.18
N MET A 254 -16.52 -30.64 48.54
CA MET A 254 -16.42 -30.24 49.95
C MET A 254 -17.78 -30.32 50.66
N ILE A 255 -18.85 -29.83 50.03
CA ILE A 255 -20.22 -29.91 50.58
C ILE A 255 -20.64 -31.38 50.76
N ARG A 256 -20.34 -32.26 49.80
CA ARG A 256 -20.64 -33.70 49.93
C ARG A 256 -19.91 -34.35 51.10
N ARG A 257 -18.63 -34.02 51.31
CA ARG A 257 -17.83 -34.52 52.43
C ARG A 257 -18.38 -34.05 53.78
N GLN A 258 -18.84 -32.80 53.87
CA GLN A 258 -19.45 -32.26 55.09
C GLN A 258 -20.83 -32.87 55.41
N ARG A 259 -21.55 -33.37 54.40
CA ARG A 259 -22.90 -33.97 54.55
C ARG A 259 -22.89 -35.48 54.77
N ARG A 260 -21.74 -36.15 54.66
CA ARG A 260 -21.63 -37.56 55.07
C ARG A 260 -21.37 -37.59 56.59
N PRO A 261 -22.29 -38.14 57.40
CA PRO A 261 -21.99 -38.39 58.81
C PRO A 261 -20.92 -39.49 58.93
N PRO A 262 -20.20 -39.55 60.06
CA PRO A 262 -19.21 -40.60 60.33
C PRO A 262 -19.81 -42.01 60.26
#